data_AF-A0A7C3P1R6-F1
#
_entry.id   AF-A0A7C3P1R6-F1
#
_cell.length_a   1.000
_cell.length_b   1.000
_cell.length_c   1.000
_cell.angle_alpha   90.00
_cell.angle_beta   90.00
_cell.angle_gamma   90.00
#
_symmetry.space_group_name_H-M   'P 1'
#
loop_
_entity.id
_entity.type
_entity.pdbx_description
1 polymer ?
#
loop_
_entity_poly.entity_id
_entity_poly.type
_entity_poly.pdbx_seq_one_letter_code
_entity_poly.pdbx_strand_id
1 'polypeptide(L)'
;MKNRRSGILLHLTSLPSPYGIGDFGPWAYQFADFLARSKQSYWQVLPLNPTDTVSGNSPYSSPSAFAGNPLLISPDLLVESGFLTKEDLKDHPSFPETRCDYVSVIPYKAQLLNRAYETFTATGTEKEGYHQFCKKNKAWLENFALFVAIKKDQKGKAWGEWEQELRDRTPRKMDKMKKDHHDELEREKFFQFLFFKQWFSLKKYCNDRGIHLIGDIPIYVNYDSVDVWTHPELFKLNKEKKPTCVAGVPADYFSKAGQLWGNPI
;
A
#
# COMPACT_ATOMS: atom_id res chain seq x y z
N MET A 1 13.85 12.49 33.60
CA MET A 1 12.88 13.55 33.24
C MET A 1 11.93 12.99 32.19
N LYS A 2 10.61 13.20 32.31
CA LYS A 2 9.65 12.84 31.25
C LYS A 2 9.71 13.93 30.16
N ASN A 3 10.22 13.60 28.98
CA ASN A 3 10.27 14.54 27.86
C ASN A 3 8.86 14.77 27.30
N ARG A 4 8.30 15.97 27.51
CA ARG A 4 7.01 16.37 26.91
C ARG A 4 7.22 16.62 25.41
N ARG A 5 6.33 16.09 24.58
CA ARG A 5 6.35 16.21 23.13
C ARG A 5 4.92 16.39 22.60
N SER A 6 4.80 17.02 21.44
CA SER A 6 3.53 17.20 20.72
C SER A 6 3.70 16.78 19.26
N GLY A 7 2.59 16.60 18.56
CA GLY A 7 2.58 16.23 17.15
C GLY A 7 1.23 16.46 16.49
N ILE A 8 1.17 16.20 15.19
CA ILE A 8 -0.03 16.33 14.38
C ILE A 8 -0.37 14.97 13.76
N LEU A 9 -1.66 14.61 13.81
CA LEU A 9 -2.24 13.54 13.00
C LEU A 9 -2.66 14.13 11.65
N LEU A 10 -2.01 13.71 10.58
CA LEU A 10 -2.38 14.05 9.21
C LEU A 10 -1.95 12.90 8.30
N HIS A 11 -2.89 12.20 7.69
CA HIS A 11 -2.52 11.16 6.74
C HIS A 11 -1.98 11.76 5.43
N LEU A 12 -1.13 11.02 4.74
CA LEU A 12 -0.47 11.53 3.53
C LEU A 12 -1.45 11.87 2.43
N THR A 13 -2.56 11.13 2.31
CA THR A 13 -3.60 11.38 1.30
C THR A 13 -4.25 12.76 1.44
N SER A 14 -4.15 13.38 2.62
CA SER A 14 -4.69 14.71 2.91
C SER A 14 -3.74 15.86 2.56
N LEU A 15 -2.52 15.58 2.12
CA LEU A 15 -1.60 16.60 1.65
C LEU A 15 -2.07 17.16 0.29
N PRO A 16 -1.89 18.46 0.02
CA PRO A 16 -2.45 19.14 -1.15
C PRO A 16 -1.61 18.92 -2.42
N SER A 17 -1.30 17.66 -2.74
CA SER A 17 -0.62 17.30 -3.98
C SER A 17 -1.50 17.59 -5.21
N PRO A 18 -0.94 18.10 -6.32
CA PRO A 18 -1.72 18.41 -7.53
C PRO A 18 -2.24 17.17 -8.27
N TYR A 19 -1.83 15.97 -7.85
CA TYR A 19 -2.14 14.70 -8.52
C TYR A 19 -3.38 13.98 -7.96
N GLY A 20 -4.32 14.75 -7.42
CA GLY A 20 -5.63 14.29 -6.91
C GLY A 20 -5.62 13.57 -5.57
N ILE A 21 -4.46 13.17 -5.07
CA ILE A 21 -4.24 12.59 -3.75
C ILE A 21 -2.87 13.01 -3.23
N GLY A 22 -2.78 13.30 -1.93
CA GLY A 22 -1.49 13.55 -1.30
C GLY A 22 -0.55 12.34 -1.37
N ASP A 23 0.75 12.61 -1.48
CA ASP A 23 1.80 11.61 -1.75
C ASP A 23 3.11 11.94 -1.01
N PHE A 24 4.17 11.15 -1.22
CA PHE A 24 5.49 11.36 -0.57
C PHE A 24 6.29 12.56 -1.13
N GLY A 25 5.70 13.37 -2.00
CA GLY A 25 6.36 14.42 -2.77
C GLY A 25 6.57 15.74 -2.03
N PRO A 26 6.79 16.84 -2.76
CA PRO A 26 7.16 18.14 -2.20
C PRO A 26 6.30 18.60 -1.02
N TRP A 27 4.99 18.37 -1.07
CA TRP A 27 4.07 18.75 0.00
C TRP A 27 4.30 18.00 1.32
N ALA A 28 4.76 16.74 1.27
CA ALA A 28 5.13 16.00 2.47
C ALA A 28 6.38 16.59 3.14
N TYR A 29 7.37 16.99 2.34
CA TYR A 29 8.58 17.66 2.85
C TYR A 29 8.27 19.06 3.41
N GLN A 30 7.40 19.82 2.73
CA GLN A 30 6.93 21.12 3.24
C GLN A 30 6.15 20.97 4.55
N PHE A 31 5.34 19.91 4.70
CA PHE A 31 4.66 19.62 5.95
C PHE A 31 5.65 19.23 7.06
N ALA A 32 6.69 18.44 6.76
CA ALA A 32 7.76 18.16 7.71
C ALA A 32 8.50 19.44 8.15
N ASP A 33 8.79 20.36 7.22
CA ASP A 33 9.36 21.67 7.58
C ASP A 33 8.40 22.51 8.43
N PHE A 34 7.10 22.47 8.14
CA PHE A 34 6.09 23.13 8.98
C PHE A 34 6.07 22.56 10.41
N LEU A 35 6.14 21.24 10.57
CA LEU A 35 6.21 20.58 11.88
C LEU A 35 7.47 21.02 12.64
N ALA A 36 8.62 21.05 11.97
CA ALA A 36 9.89 21.47 12.55
C ALA A 36 9.84 22.94 13.02
N ARG A 37 9.38 23.86 12.14
CA ARG A 37 9.20 25.29 12.49
C ARG A 37 8.22 25.50 13.64
N SER A 38 7.19 24.65 13.72
CA SER A 38 6.18 24.68 14.77
C SER A 38 6.57 23.87 16.02
N LYS A 39 7.82 23.40 16.12
CA LYS A 39 8.38 22.62 17.23
C LYS A 39 7.60 21.34 17.57
N GLN A 40 6.94 20.74 16.57
CA GLN A 40 6.29 19.44 16.69
C GLN A 40 7.35 18.33 16.61
N SER A 41 7.23 17.31 17.45
CA SER A 41 8.16 16.17 17.48
C SER A 41 7.56 14.89 16.90
N TYR A 42 6.25 14.84 16.64
CA TYR A 42 5.58 13.69 16.07
C TYR A 42 4.71 14.04 14.86
N TRP A 43 4.72 13.16 13.87
CA TRP A 43 3.75 13.11 12.78
C TRP A 43 3.09 11.73 12.79
N GLN A 44 1.80 11.69 13.12
CA GLN A 44 1.03 10.45 13.09
C GLN A 44 0.33 10.29 11.74
N VAL A 45 0.39 9.08 11.19
CA VAL A 45 -0.29 8.67 9.97
C VAL A 45 -1.15 7.43 10.22
N LEU A 46 -2.20 7.27 9.42
CA LEU A 46 -2.98 6.02 9.34
C LEU A 46 -2.14 4.91 8.65
N PRO A 47 -2.64 3.65 8.58
CA PRO A 47 -1.93 2.59 7.88
C PRO A 47 -1.62 2.99 6.43
N LEU A 48 -0.43 2.60 5.95
CA LEU A 48 0.05 2.96 4.60
C LEU A 48 -0.17 1.83 3.60
N ASN A 49 -0.96 0.82 3.97
CA ASN A 49 -1.18 -0.37 3.17
C ASN A 49 -2.10 -0.08 1.95
N PRO A 50 -2.05 -0.90 0.88
CA PRO A 50 -2.92 -0.73 -0.28
C PRO A 50 -4.39 -0.69 0.11
N THR A 51 -5.16 0.11 -0.61
CA THR A 51 -6.60 0.29 -0.41
C THR A 51 -7.35 -0.07 -1.69
N ASP A 52 -8.64 -0.39 -1.57
CA ASP A 52 -9.51 -0.67 -2.71
C ASP A 52 -10.86 0.05 -2.59
N THR A 53 -11.55 0.21 -3.72
CA THR A 53 -12.83 0.92 -3.80
C THR A 53 -13.99 0.14 -3.21
N VAL A 54 -13.92 -1.20 -3.17
CA VAL A 54 -14.97 -2.06 -2.59
C VAL A 54 -15.06 -1.84 -1.08
N SER A 55 -13.91 -1.63 -0.44
CA SER A 55 -13.77 -1.31 0.99
C SER A 55 -13.86 0.19 1.29
N GLY A 56 -14.33 1.01 0.35
CA GLY A 56 -14.42 2.46 0.52
C GLY A 56 -13.06 3.15 0.68
N ASN A 57 -11.98 2.54 0.19
CA ASN A 57 -10.59 3.00 0.32
C ASN A 57 -10.13 3.16 1.78
N SER A 58 -10.69 2.36 2.69
CA SER A 58 -10.27 2.36 4.10
C SER A 58 -8.83 1.87 4.24
N PRO A 59 -7.92 2.62 4.90
CA PRO A 59 -6.56 2.14 5.18
C PRO A 59 -6.54 0.99 6.19
N TYR A 60 -7.66 0.73 6.89
CA TYR A 60 -7.83 -0.40 7.80
C TYR A 60 -8.35 -1.67 7.09
N SER A 61 -8.58 -1.59 5.78
CA SER A 61 -9.03 -2.71 4.94
C SER A 61 -8.04 -2.87 3.79
N SER A 62 -7.07 -3.77 3.95
CA SER A 62 -5.99 -3.95 2.98
C SER A 62 -5.81 -5.41 2.55
N PRO A 63 -5.44 -5.67 1.28
CA PRO A 63 -5.05 -7.00 0.83
C PRO A 63 -3.66 -7.43 1.33
N SER A 64 -2.92 -6.60 2.08
CA SER A 64 -1.64 -6.99 2.68
C SER A 64 -1.32 -6.18 3.93
N ALA A 65 -0.84 -6.84 4.98
CA ALA A 65 -0.28 -6.18 6.16
C ALA A 65 1.09 -5.51 5.91
N PHE A 66 1.78 -5.89 4.83
CA PHE A 66 3.18 -5.50 4.57
C PHE A 66 3.36 -4.52 3.42
N ALA A 67 2.57 -4.69 2.34
CA ALA A 67 2.72 -3.86 1.16
C ALA A 67 2.37 -2.40 1.46
N GLY A 68 2.92 -1.49 0.65
CA GLY A 68 2.61 -0.07 0.65
C GLY A 68 1.66 0.33 -0.47
N ASN A 69 0.84 1.35 -0.22
CA ASN A 69 -0.15 1.87 -1.17
C ASN A 69 0.52 2.62 -2.34
N PRO A 70 0.45 2.10 -3.58
CA PRO A 70 1.08 2.74 -4.74
C PRO A 70 0.55 4.15 -5.03
N LEU A 71 -0.66 4.50 -4.56
CA LEU A 71 -1.22 5.85 -4.75
C LEU A 71 -0.42 6.95 -4.04
N LEU A 72 0.35 6.59 -3.00
CA LEU A 72 1.20 7.51 -2.26
C LEU A 72 2.54 7.78 -2.94
N ILE A 73 2.86 7.10 -4.05
CA ILE A 73 4.06 7.36 -4.83
C ILE A 73 3.90 8.72 -5.53
N SER A 74 4.89 9.58 -5.34
CA SER A 74 4.94 10.93 -5.87
C SER A 74 5.44 10.96 -7.31
N PRO A 75 4.64 11.48 -8.26
CA PRO A 75 5.05 11.69 -9.65
C PRO A 75 6.20 12.68 -9.79
N ASP A 76 6.23 13.74 -8.98
CA ASP A 76 7.34 14.71 -8.96
C ASP A 76 8.68 14.01 -8.69
N LEU A 77 8.73 13.14 -7.67
CA LEU A 77 9.94 12.40 -7.34
C LEU A 77 10.31 11.36 -8.41
N LEU A 78 9.34 10.86 -9.17
CA LEU A 78 9.61 10.00 -10.34
C LEU A 78 10.23 10.79 -11.50
N VAL A 79 9.87 12.06 -11.67
CA VAL A 79 10.53 12.96 -12.62
C VAL A 79 11.96 13.26 -12.18
N GLU A 80 12.16 13.58 -10.90
CA GLU A 80 13.50 13.84 -10.35
C GLU A 80 14.46 12.65 -10.48
N SER A 81 13.92 11.43 -10.34
CA SER A 81 14.69 10.18 -10.48
C SER A 81 14.79 9.66 -11.92
N GLY A 82 14.23 10.37 -12.90
CA GLY A 82 14.34 10.03 -14.32
C GLY A 82 13.46 8.86 -14.76
N PHE A 83 12.51 8.41 -13.94
CA PHE A 83 11.51 7.41 -14.34
C PHE A 83 10.39 8.00 -15.19
N LEU A 84 10.08 9.28 -14.98
CA LEU A 84 9.14 10.07 -15.76
C LEU A 84 9.83 11.34 -16.28
N THR A 85 9.23 11.99 -17.26
CA THR A 85 9.55 13.34 -17.69
C THR A 85 8.44 14.30 -17.27
N LYS A 86 8.69 15.61 -17.36
CA LYS A 86 7.65 16.62 -17.12
C LYS A 86 6.48 16.51 -18.11
N GLU A 87 6.72 15.97 -19.30
CA GLU A 87 5.67 15.77 -20.31
C GLU A 87 4.67 14.71 -19.85
N ASP A 88 5.13 13.66 -19.15
CA ASP A 88 4.28 12.61 -18.61
C ASP A 88 3.22 13.16 -17.63
N LEU A 89 3.49 14.32 -17.01
CA LEU A 89 2.63 14.92 -16.00
C LEU A 89 1.69 16.00 -16.53
N LYS A 90 1.82 16.42 -17.80
CA LYS A 90 1.00 17.51 -18.35
C LYS A 90 -0.47 17.11 -18.54
N ASP A 91 -0.71 15.89 -19.00
CA ASP A 91 -2.04 15.37 -19.25
C ASP A 91 -2.59 14.71 -17.97
N HIS A 92 -2.99 15.54 -17.00
CA HIS A 92 -3.60 15.07 -15.76
C HIS A 92 -5.08 15.46 -15.70
N PRO A 93 -5.96 14.57 -15.20
CA PRO A 93 -7.37 14.91 -14.97
C PRO A 93 -7.52 16.12 -14.06
N SER A 94 -8.63 16.85 -14.21
CA SER A 94 -9.03 17.84 -13.21
C SER A 94 -9.51 17.12 -11.96
N PHE A 95 -8.80 17.33 -10.85
CA PHE A 95 -9.15 16.73 -9.55
C PHE A 95 -9.80 17.77 -8.63
N PRO A 96 -10.78 17.36 -7.79
CA PRO A 96 -11.30 18.24 -6.75
C PRO A 96 -10.23 18.65 -5.74
N GLU A 97 -10.15 19.93 -5.39
CA GLU A 97 -9.15 20.43 -4.43
C GLU A 97 -9.43 20.01 -2.98
N THR A 98 -10.70 19.74 -2.63
CA THR A 98 -11.13 19.55 -1.24
C THR A 98 -11.28 18.08 -0.82
N ARG A 99 -11.17 17.13 -1.77
CA ARG A 99 -11.33 15.69 -1.50
C ARG A 99 -10.61 14.84 -2.52
N CYS A 100 -10.15 13.67 -2.09
CA CYS A 100 -9.61 12.66 -2.98
C CYS A 100 -10.75 11.95 -3.75
N ASP A 101 -10.78 12.08 -5.07
CA ASP A 101 -11.62 11.27 -5.94
C ASP A 101 -10.87 10.01 -6.37
N TYR A 102 -10.98 8.96 -5.56
CA TYR A 102 -10.29 7.67 -5.80
C TYR A 102 -10.63 7.05 -7.16
N VAL A 103 -11.84 7.27 -7.69
CA VAL A 103 -12.25 6.71 -8.99
C VAL A 103 -11.38 7.26 -10.12
N SER A 104 -11.05 8.55 -10.07
CA SER A 104 -10.21 9.21 -11.08
C SER A 104 -8.71 9.06 -10.79
N VAL A 105 -8.32 9.07 -9.51
CA VAL A 105 -6.90 9.01 -9.10
C VAL A 105 -6.26 7.66 -9.37
N ILE A 106 -6.97 6.55 -9.10
CA ILE A 106 -6.44 5.19 -9.27
C ILE A 106 -5.95 4.92 -10.70
N PRO A 107 -6.76 5.11 -11.76
CA PRO A 107 -6.30 4.86 -13.13
C PRO A 107 -5.19 5.82 -13.56
N TYR A 108 -5.25 7.09 -13.14
CA TYR A 108 -4.21 8.07 -13.45
C TYR A 108 -2.84 7.69 -12.84
N LYS A 109 -2.80 7.39 -11.53
CA LYS A 109 -1.56 6.94 -10.88
C LYS A 109 -1.06 5.62 -11.47
N ALA A 110 -1.95 4.69 -11.80
CA ALA A 110 -1.57 3.43 -12.45
C ALA A 110 -0.89 3.66 -13.82
N GLN A 111 -1.41 4.58 -14.64
CA GLN A 111 -0.81 4.95 -15.93
C GLN A 111 0.62 5.48 -15.75
N LEU A 112 0.83 6.39 -14.80
CA LEU A 112 2.16 6.94 -14.51
C LEU A 112 3.13 5.88 -14.00
N LEU A 113 2.69 5.02 -13.09
CA LEU A 113 3.53 3.94 -12.56
C LEU A 113 3.91 2.92 -13.63
N ASN A 114 2.98 2.61 -14.56
CA ASN A 114 3.29 1.75 -15.70
C ASN A 114 4.36 2.37 -16.62
N ARG A 115 4.26 3.67 -16.94
CA ARG A 115 5.31 4.40 -17.69
C ARG A 115 6.65 4.39 -16.97
N ALA A 116 6.64 4.58 -15.65
CA ALA A 116 7.86 4.48 -14.84
C ALA A 116 8.49 3.08 -14.91
N TYR A 117 7.68 2.02 -14.94
CA TYR A 117 8.14 0.64 -15.11
C TYR A 117 8.69 0.37 -16.52
N GLU A 118 8.08 0.92 -17.57
CA GLU A 118 8.60 0.86 -18.94
C GLU A 118 9.99 1.51 -19.02
N THR A 119 10.16 2.69 -18.42
CA THR A 119 11.48 3.34 -18.32
C THR A 119 12.48 2.49 -17.54
N PHE A 120 12.07 1.92 -16.40
CA PHE A 120 12.92 1.05 -15.58
C PHE A 120 13.43 -0.16 -16.38
N THR A 121 12.54 -0.84 -17.11
CA THR A 121 12.90 -2.02 -17.91
C THR A 121 13.79 -1.67 -19.11
N ALA A 122 13.53 -0.53 -19.76
CA ALA A 122 14.30 -0.08 -20.93
C ALA A 122 15.72 0.40 -20.56
N THR A 123 15.85 1.12 -19.44
CA THR A 123 17.11 1.80 -19.07
C THR A 123 17.93 1.08 -18.01
N GLY A 124 17.30 0.21 -17.21
CA GLY A 124 17.94 -0.39 -16.03
C GLY A 124 18.23 0.62 -14.91
N THR A 125 17.59 1.78 -14.93
CA THR A 125 17.75 2.83 -13.90
C THR A 125 17.48 2.24 -12.51
N GLU A 126 18.44 2.39 -11.59
CA GLU A 126 18.37 1.89 -10.21
C GLU A 126 18.16 0.37 -10.04
N LYS A 127 18.52 -0.43 -11.06
CA LYS A 127 18.36 -1.89 -11.04
C LYS A 127 19.01 -2.59 -9.83
N GLU A 128 20.16 -2.11 -9.38
CA GLU A 128 20.82 -2.66 -8.19
C GLU A 128 20.01 -2.40 -6.90
N GLY A 129 19.49 -1.19 -6.72
CA GLY A 129 18.63 -0.85 -5.58
C GLY A 129 17.35 -1.69 -5.58
N TYR A 130 16.76 -1.92 -6.75
CA TYR A 130 15.61 -2.81 -6.92
C TYR A 130 15.94 -4.25 -6.49
N HIS A 131 17.04 -4.84 -6.98
CA HIS A 131 17.42 -6.21 -6.60
C HIS A 131 17.68 -6.35 -5.10
N GLN A 132 18.33 -5.36 -4.48
CA GLN A 132 18.56 -5.35 -3.03
C GLN A 132 17.25 -5.27 -2.26
N PHE A 133 16.30 -4.45 -2.72
CA PHE A 133 14.96 -4.38 -2.15
C PHE A 133 14.24 -5.72 -2.23
N CYS A 134 14.25 -6.37 -3.40
CA CYS A 134 13.62 -7.68 -3.60
C CYS A 134 14.26 -8.75 -2.70
N LYS A 135 15.59 -8.77 -2.59
CA LYS A 135 16.31 -9.69 -1.71
C LYS A 135 15.94 -9.48 -0.24
N LYS A 136 15.91 -8.22 0.21
CA LYS A 136 15.60 -7.86 1.60
C LYS A 136 14.15 -8.18 1.99
N ASN A 137 13.22 -8.11 1.04
CA ASN A 137 11.78 -8.27 1.27
C ASN A 137 11.22 -9.61 0.79
N LYS A 138 12.08 -10.60 0.52
CA LYS A 138 11.70 -11.92 -0.02
C LYS A 138 10.59 -12.63 0.76
N ALA A 139 10.51 -12.41 2.08
CA ALA A 139 9.54 -13.06 2.96
C ALA A 139 8.07 -12.77 2.60
N TRP A 140 7.77 -11.58 2.06
CA TRP A 140 6.39 -11.15 1.79
C TRP A 140 6.18 -10.71 0.33
N LEU A 141 7.20 -10.12 -0.30
CA LEU A 141 7.04 -9.38 -1.55
C LEU A 141 6.60 -10.25 -2.73
N GLU A 142 7.21 -11.42 -2.91
CA GLU A 142 6.87 -12.31 -4.03
C GLU A 142 5.44 -12.86 -3.90
N ASN A 143 5.04 -13.23 -2.67
CA ASN A 143 3.67 -13.68 -2.41
C ASN A 143 2.66 -12.56 -2.65
N PHE A 144 2.97 -11.32 -2.26
CA PHE A 144 2.11 -10.17 -2.52
C PHE A 144 1.95 -9.92 -4.02
N ALA A 145 3.05 -9.83 -4.76
CA ALA A 145 3.01 -9.63 -6.21
C ALA A 145 2.23 -10.75 -6.92
N LEU A 146 2.44 -12.01 -6.50
CA LEU A 146 1.71 -13.16 -7.03
C LEU A 146 0.21 -13.10 -6.69
N PHE A 147 -0.15 -12.72 -5.46
CA PHE A 147 -1.53 -12.56 -5.05
C PHE A 147 -2.27 -11.52 -5.90
N VAL A 148 -1.65 -10.36 -6.13
CA VAL A 148 -2.21 -9.29 -6.97
C VAL A 148 -2.41 -9.78 -8.41
N ALA A 149 -1.41 -10.47 -8.98
CA ALA A 149 -1.49 -11.00 -10.34
C ALA A 149 -2.61 -12.06 -10.48
N ILE A 150 -2.67 -13.03 -9.56
CA ILE A 150 -3.73 -14.05 -9.56
C ILE A 150 -5.10 -13.39 -9.36
N LYS A 151 -5.23 -12.43 -8.44
CA LYS A 151 -6.51 -11.76 -8.20
C LYS A 151 -7.02 -11.04 -9.46
N LYS A 152 -6.11 -10.42 -10.22
CA LYS A 152 -6.44 -9.81 -11.52
C LYS A 152 -6.91 -10.86 -12.54
N ASP A 153 -6.18 -11.97 -12.67
CA ASP A 153 -6.55 -13.11 -13.53
C ASP A 153 -7.93 -13.70 -13.16
N GLN A 154 -8.20 -13.78 -11.86
CA GLN A 154 -9.46 -14.27 -11.29
C GLN A 154 -10.57 -13.20 -11.26
N LYS A 155 -10.41 -12.08 -11.98
CA LYS A 155 -11.40 -10.99 -12.12
C LYS A 155 -11.84 -10.39 -10.79
N GLY A 156 -10.93 -10.30 -9.83
CA GLY A 156 -11.15 -9.68 -8.52
C GLY A 156 -11.79 -10.58 -7.46
N LYS A 157 -12.06 -11.87 -7.76
CA LYS A 157 -12.59 -12.82 -6.79
C LYS A 157 -11.68 -12.94 -5.56
N ALA A 158 -12.29 -13.13 -4.39
CA ALA A 158 -11.54 -13.39 -3.17
C ALA A 158 -10.78 -14.72 -3.27
N TRP A 159 -9.64 -14.84 -2.62
CA TRP A 159 -8.80 -16.05 -2.77
C TRP A 159 -9.48 -17.35 -2.33
N GLY A 160 -10.43 -17.27 -1.40
CA GLY A 160 -11.25 -18.41 -0.99
C GLY A 160 -12.20 -18.94 -2.08
N GLU A 161 -12.43 -18.15 -3.13
CA GLU A 161 -13.27 -18.49 -4.28
C GLU A 161 -12.45 -18.95 -5.51
N TRP A 162 -11.12 -18.93 -5.42
CA TRP A 162 -10.26 -19.43 -6.48
C TRP A 162 -10.36 -20.95 -6.60
N GLU A 163 -9.93 -21.50 -7.74
CA GLU A 163 -9.82 -22.95 -7.89
C GLU A 163 -8.92 -23.55 -6.79
N GLN A 164 -9.17 -24.81 -6.45
CA GLN A 164 -8.56 -25.45 -5.29
C GLN A 164 -7.02 -25.37 -5.30
N GLU A 165 -6.38 -25.57 -6.45
CA GLU A 165 -4.92 -25.53 -6.55
C GLU A 165 -4.34 -24.13 -6.28
N LEU A 166 -5.07 -23.06 -6.62
CA LEU A 166 -4.69 -21.67 -6.32
C LEU A 166 -4.97 -21.32 -4.86
N ARG A 167 -6.16 -21.68 -4.36
CA ARG A 167 -6.57 -21.45 -2.97
C ARG A 167 -5.63 -22.14 -1.99
N ASP A 168 -5.32 -23.42 -2.26
CA ASP A 168 -4.49 -24.26 -1.40
C ASP A 168 -2.99 -24.17 -1.75
N ARG A 169 -2.62 -23.30 -2.70
CA ARG A 169 -1.24 -22.95 -3.05
C ARG A 169 -0.37 -24.17 -3.41
N THR A 170 -0.87 -25.05 -4.26
CA THR A 170 -0.08 -26.23 -4.67
C THR A 170 1.22 -25.77 -5.36
N PRO A 171 2.39 -26.36 -5.03
CA PRO A 171 3.67 -25.88 -5.57
C PRO A 171 3.69 -25.76 -7.10
N ARG A 172 3.16 -26.78 -7.79
CA ARG A 172 3.05 -26.80 -9.25
C ARG A 172 2.23 -25.62 -9.79
N LYS A 173 1.09 -25.31 -9.17
CA LYS A 173 0.24 -24.20 -9.62
C LYS A 173 0.91 -22.85 -9.35
N MET A 174 1.54 -22.69 -8.18
CA MET A 174 2.28 -21.47 -7.85
C MET A 174 3.44 -21.22 -8.82
N ASP A 175 4.23 -22.24 -9.15
CA ASP A 175 5.33 -22.11 -10.12
C ASP A 175 4.83 -21.76 -11.52
N LYS A 176 3.70 -22.36 -11.94
CA LYS A 176 3.03 -22.01 -13.19
C LYS A 176 2.58 -20.54 -13.19
N MET A 177 1.88 -20.08 -12.15
CA MET A 177 1.42 -18.70 -12.07
C MET A 177 2.57 -17.69 -12.03
N LYS A 178 3.67 -18.00 -11.33
CA LYS A 178 4.88 -17.16 -11.32
C LYS A 178 5.50 -17.02 -12.71
N LYS A 179 5.49 -18.10 -13.50
CA LYS A 179 6.02 -18.09 -14.86
C LYS A 179 5.07 -17.36 -15.82
N ASP A 180 3.78 -17.68 -15.76
CA ASP A 180 2.77 -17.14 -16.66
C ASP A 180 2.55 -15.63 -16.45
N HIS A 181 2.83 -15.10 -15.25
CA HIS A 181 2.67 -13.69 -14.88
C HIS A 181 3.98 -12.97 -14.50
N HIS A 182 5.12 -13.43 -15.02
CA HIS A 182 6.43 -12.92 -14.58
C HIS A 182 6.54 -11.39 -14.65
N ASP A 183 6.11 -10.78 -15.75
CA ASP A 183 6.20 -9.34 -15.96
C ASP A 183 5.27 -8.56 -15.03
N GLU A 184 4.07 -9.07 -14.73
CA GLU A 184 3.21 -8.45 -13.72
C GLU A 184 3.81 -8.54 -12.32
N LEU A 185 4.45 -9.65 -11.98
CA LEU A 185 5.11 -9.81 -10.68
C LEU A 185 6.25 -8.80 -10.53
N GLU A 186 7.11 -8.67 -11.55
CA GLU A 186 8.23 -7.71 -11.52
C GLU A 186 7.73 -6.26 -11.48
N ARG A 187 6.63 -5.96 -12.16
CA ARG A 187 5.99 -4.64 -12.09
C ARG A 187 5.46 -4.31 -10.68
N GLU A 188 4.73 -5.23 -10.06
CA GLU A 188 4.21 -5.00 -8.70
C GLU A 188 5.35 -4.88 -7.68
N LYS A 189 6.41 -5.68 -7.83
CA LYS A 189 7.63 -5.55 -7.01
C LYS A 189 8.29 -4.19 -7.19
N PHE A 190 8.35 -3.68 -8.41
CA PHE A 190 8.91 -2.37 -8.72
C PHE A 190 8.09 -1.24 -8.06
N PHE A 191 6.77 -1.33 -8.06
CA PHE A 191 5.93 -0.35 -7.36
C PHE A 191 6.19 -0.34 -5.85
N GLN A 192 6.35 -1.51 -5.24
CA GLN A 192 6.74 -1.61 -3.84
C GLN A 192 8.14 -1.04 -3.59
N PHE A 193 9.10 -1.27 -4.49
CA PHE A 193 10.43 -0.64 -4.41
C PHE A 193 10.33 0.89 -4.39
N LEU A 194 9.60 1.48 -5.36
CA LEU A 194 9.40 2.92 -5.43
C LEU A 194 8.73 3.48 -4.16
N PHE A 195 7.68 2.81 -3.69
CA PHE A 195 6.98 3.16 -2.46
C PHE A 195 7.94 3.23 -1.26
N PHE A 196 8.66 2.14 -0.99
CA PHE A 196 9.52 2.06 0.18
C PHE A 196 10.72 3.01 0.07
N LYS A 197 11.25 3.22 -1.14
CA LYS A 197 12.30 4.21 -1.39
C LYS A 197 11.83 5.61 -1.00
N GLN A 198 10.69 6.06 -1.52
CA GLN A 198 10.16 7.40 -1.22
C GLN A 198 9.79 7.53 0.27
N TRP A 199 9.15 6.52 0.85
CA TRP A 199 8.82 6.49 2.28
C TRP A 199 10.05 6.62 3.17
N PHE A 200 11.11 5.85 2.91
CA PHE A 200 12.32 5.92 3.73
C PHE A 200 13.09 7.22 3.56
N SER A 201 13.05 7.85 2.38
CA SER A 201 13.60 9.20 2.17
C SER A 201 12.85 10.24 3.00
N LEU A 202 11.52 10.25 2.97
CA LEU A 202 10.70 11.15 3.80
C LEU A 202 10.91 10.90 5.29
N LYS A 203 10.94 9.63 5.71
CA LYS A 203 11.21 9.24 7.10
C LYS A 203 12.57 9.72 7.57
N LYS A 204 13.61 9.56 6.74
CA LYS A 204 14.94 10.09 7.05
C LYS A 204 14.90 11.61 7.21
N TYR A 205 14.27 12.32 6.28
CA TYR A 205 14.14 13.77 6.32
C TYR A 205 13.45 14.28 7.59
N CYS A 206 12.38 13.60 8.02
CA CYS A 206 11.67 13.89 9.26
C CYS A 206 12.57 13.66 10.48
N ASN A 207 13.24 12.50 10.54
CA ASN A 207 14.10 12.14 11.67
C ASN A 207 15.30 13.09 11.82
N ASP A 208 15.91 13.52 10.71
CA ASP A 208 17.01 14.48 10.69
C ASP A 208 16.59 15.86 11.25
N ARG A 209 15.27 16.14 11.31
CA ARG A 209 14.66 17.34 11.91
C ARG A 209 14.06 17.10 13.30
N GLY A 210 14.29 15.93 13.90
CA GLY A 210 13.74 15.58 15.21
C GLY A 210 12.24 15.25 15.20
N ILE A 211 11.65 15.01 14.02
CA ILE A 211 10.26 14.59 13.85
C ILE A 211 10.22 13.06 13.74
N HIS A 212 9.52 12.42 14.65
CA HIS A 212 9.32 10.99 14.65
C HIS A 212 7.95 10.63 14.05
N LEU A 213 7.93 9.60 13.22
CA LEU A 213 6.70 9.11 12.60
C LEU A 213 6.02 8.08 13.51
N ILE A 214 4.73 8.27 13.77
CA ILE A 214 3.87 7.29 14.44
C ILE A 214 3.01 6.64 13.36
N GLY A 215 3.27 5.36 13.09
CA GLY A 215 2.41 4.56 12.24
C GLY A 215 1.22 3.99 13.00
N ASP A 216 0.36 3.30 12.27
CA ASP A 216 -0.83 2.63 12.79
C ASP A 216 -0.90 1.21 12.20
N ILE A 217 -1.25 0.23 13.04
CA ILE A 217 -1.27 -1.19 12.69
C ILE A 217 -2.63 -1.75 13.12
N PRO A 218 -3.50 -2.11 12.16
CA PRO A 218 -4.75 -2.80 12.47
C PRO A 218 -4.45 -4.12 13.21
N ILE A 219 -5.21 -4.44 14.26
CA ILE A 219 -5.05 -5.70 15.00
C ILE A 219 -5.37 -6.93 14.13
N TYR A 220 -6.31 -6.80 13.20
CA TYR A 220 -6.71 -7.87 12.28
C TYR A 220 -6.35 -7.51 10.83
N VAL A 221 -6.11 -8.55 10.03
CA VAL A 221 -5.99 -8.45 8.57
C VAL A 221 -7.34 -8.78 7.91
N ASN A 222 -7.52 -8.42 6.64
CA ASN A 222 -8.70 -8.82 5.89
C ASN A 222 -8.70 -10.31 5.58
N TYR A 223 -9.88 -10.93 5.49
CA TYR A 223 -9.97 -12.31 5.00
C TYR A 223 -9.35 -12.41 3.61
N ASP A 224 -9.72 -11.53 2.69
CA ASP A 224 -9.23 -11.51 1.32
C ASP A 224 -7.89 -10.76 1.19
N SER A 225 -6.88 -11.24 1.93
CA SER A 225 -5.51 -10.73 1.92
C SER A 225 -4.50 -11.81 1.57
N VAL A 226 -3.32 -11.36 1.10
CA VAL A 226 -2.16 -12.25 0.90
C VAL A 226 -1.78 -12.94 2.20
N ASP A 227 -1.92 -12.26 3.35
CA ASP A 227 -1.47 -12.76 4.65
C ASP A 227 -2.26 -14.00 5.06
N VAL A 228 -3.60 -13.98 4.91
CA VAL A 228 -4.46 -15.13 5.20
C VAL A 228 -4.30 -16.22 4.15
N TRP A 229 -4.14 -15.85 2.87
CA TRP A 229 -3.90 -16.82 1.81
C TRP A 229 -2.58 -17.58 1.99
N THR A 230 -1.50 -16.91 2.41
CA THR A 230 -0.19 -17.54 2.60
C THR A 230 -0.04 -18.25 3.94
N HIS A 231 -0.78 -17.81 4.97
CA HIS A 231 -0.69 -18.32 6.33
C HIS A 231 -2.06 -18.71 6.91
N PRO A 232 -2.85 -19.57 6.24
CA PRO A 232 -4.18 -19.93 6.71
C PRO A 232 -4.17 -20.64 8.06
N GLU A 233 -3.03 -21.24 8.45
CA GLU A 233 -2.81 -21.90 9.75
C GLU A 233 -2.82 -20.93 10.95
N LEU A 234 -2.64 -19.63 10.72
CA LEU A 234 -2.68 -18.62 11.77
C LEU A 234 -4.11 -18.16 12.11
N PHE A 235 -5.11 -18.62 11.36
CA PHE A 235 -6.49 -18.16 11.46
C PHE A 235 -7.46 -19.33 11.64
N LYS A 236 -8.62 -19.06 12.25
CA LYS A 236 -9.69 -20.03 12.48
C LYS A 236 -10.53 -20.28 11.23
N LEU A 237 -9.93 -20.99 10.27
CA LEU A 237 -10.57 -21.36 9.01
C LEU A 237 -11.02 -22.83 9.01
N ASN A 238 -12.09 -23.13 8.28
CA ASN A 238 -12.54 -24.51 8.06
C ASN A 238 -11.70 -25.20 6.95
N LYS A 239 -12.05 -26.45 6.60
CA LYS A 239 -11.32 -27.23 5.57
C LYS A 239 -11.38 -26.59 4.19
N GLU A 240 -12.45 -25.85 3.89
CA GLU A 240 -12.65 -25.09 2.65
C GLU A 240 -12.02 -23.69 2.72
N LYS A 241 -11.23 -23.41 3.76
CA LYS A 241 -10.54 -22.14 4.03
C LYS A 241 -11.45 -20.95 4.32
N LYS A 242 -12.72 -21.17 4.68
CA LYS A 242 -13.66 -20.13 5.08
C LYS A 242 -13.55 -19.81 6.58
N PRO A 243 -13.72 -18.55 7.02
CA PRO A 243 -13.73 -18.20 8.44
C PRO A 243 -14.83 -18.94 9.20
N THR A 244 -14.48 -19.55 10.34
CA THR A 244 -15.46 -20.19 11.25
C THR A 244 -16.00 -19.22 12.29
N CYS A 245 -15.24 -18.16 12.58
CA CYS A 245 -15.64 -17.02 13.37
C CYS A 245 -14.98 -15.76 12.79
N VAL A 246 -15.59 -14.61 13.04
CA VAL A 246 -15.10 -13.31 12.57
C VAL A 246 -15.06 -12.29 13.71
N ALA A 247 -14.19 -11.29 13.55
CA ALA A 247 -14.01 -10.21 14.50
C ALA A 247 -15.23 -9.28 14.57
N GLY A 248 -15.39 -8.69 15.74
CA GLY A 248 -16.41 -7.68 16.04
C GLY A 248 -16.30 -7.24 17.49
N VAL A 249 -17.18 -6.32 17.88
CA VAL A 249 -17.36 -5.89 19.27
C VAL A 249 -18.81 -6.10 19.70
N PRO A 250 -19.06 -6.54 20.94
CA PRO A 250 -20.42 -6.76 21.43
C PRO A 250 -21.19 -5.44 21.54
N ALA A 251 -22.50 -5.54 21.78
CA ALA A 251 -23.32 -4.38 22.10
C ALA A 251 -22.81 -3.67 23.35
N ASP A 252 -22.92 -2.34 23.34
CA ASP A 252 -22.61 -1.48 24.48
C ASP A 252 -23.65 -0.34 24.57
N TYR A 253 -23.42 0.60 25.49
CA TYR A 253 -24.32 1.73 25.73
C TYR A 253 -24.33 2.76 24.58
N PHE A 254 -23.36 2.72 23.65
CA PHE A 254 -23.32 3.53 22.43
C PHE A 254 -23.93 2.81 21.23
N SER A 255 -23.76 1.49 21.10
CA SER A 255 -24.32 0.67 20.03
C SER A 255 -25.05 -0.56 20.58
N LYS A 256 -26.38 -0.54 20.48
CA LYS A 256 -27.24 -1.67 20.89
C LYS A 256 -26.99 -2.96 20.11
N ALA A 257 -26.45 -2.86 18.89
CA ALA A 257 -26.21 -4.01 18.02
C ALA A 257 -24.74 -4.49 18.04
N GLY A 258 -23.85 -3.75 18.70
CA GLY A 258 -22.41 -3.96 18.57
C GLY A 258 -21.92 -3.61 17.17
N GLN A 259 -20.83 -4.24 16.73
CA GLN A 259 -20.29 -4.11 15.37
C GLN A 259 -19.72 -5.45 14.91
N LEU A 260 -20.02 -5.84 13.68
CA LEU A 260 -19.47 -7.03 13.03
C LEU A 260 -18.49 -6.57 11.94
N TRP A 261 -17.20 -6.81 12.14
CA TRP A 261 -16.15 -6.30 11.24
C TRP A 261 -15.81 -7.28 10.12
N GLY A 262 -15.94 -8.59 10.36
CA GLY A 262 -15.78 -9.61 9.32
C GLY A 262 -14.35 -10.13 9.11
N ASN A 263 -13.35 -9.58 9.81
CA ASN A 263 -11.97 -10.09 9.76
C ASN A 263 -11.87 -11.51 10.35
N PRO A 264 -11.01 -12.40 9.83
CA PRO A 264 -10.73 -13.68 10.47
C PRO A 264 -9.99 -13.49 11.80
N ILE A 265 -10.26 -14.38 12.75
CA ILE A 265 -9.62 -14.45 14.09
C ILE A 265 -8.55 -15.52 14.10
#